data_AF-A0A8B3NA09-F1
#
_entry.id   AF-A0A8B3NA09-F1
#
_cell.length_a   1.000
_cell.length_b   1.000
_cell.length_c   1.000
_cell.angle_alpha   90.00
_cell.angle_beta   90.00
_cell.angle_gamma   90.00
#
_symmetry.space_group_name_H-M   'P 1'
#
loop_
_entity.id
_entity.type
_entity.pdbx_description
1 polymer ?
#
loop_
_entity_poly.entity_id
_entity_poly.type
_entity_poly.pdbx_seq_one_letter_code
_entity_poly.pdbx_strand_id
1 'polypeptide(L)'
;MFFRVLGSFAALFLLGSTVDAVSQSNSQPNQETALWRNVGTWGVDKTTDYRCFIATLYEDNTVFRVGFQGPTSNSALYVSLGNVNWTSIEAGKDYDLILQIDNEAGWPSPATGFRFGSIPALVIGTNQTGFVDQLMRKHSLRVLFNGRQILNLSLRGSNDALAEMANCQNQVDAYLGRKDGVPTDPFAGAVASPSPKDPFAN
;
A
#
# COMPACT_ATOMS: atom_id res chain seq x y z
N MET A 1 -44.82 39.69 20.15
CA MET A 1 -45.42 40.25 18.92
C MET A 1 -45.16 39.25 17.80
N PHE A 2 -46.15 38.42 17.47
CA PHE A 2 -46.98 38.51 16.24
C PHE A 2 -46.17 38.14 14.98
N PHE A 3 -46.45 37.11 14.17
CA PHE A 3 -47.72 36.49 13.78
C PHE A 3 -47.49 35.02 13.33
N ARG A 4 -48.42 34.12 13.67
CA ARG A 4 -48.64 32.84 12.98
C ARG A 4 -49.45 33.11 11.72
N VAL A 5 -49.12 32.49 10.59
CA VAL A 5 -50.09 32.27 9.50
C VAL A 5 -49.96 30.83 9.03
N LEU A 6 -50.98 30.03 9.35
CA LEU A 6 -51.33 28.82 8.62
C LEU A 6 -51.92 29.25 7.26
N GLY A 7 -51.48 28.62 6.19
CA GLY A 7 -52.07 28.75 4.86
C GLY A 7 -52.04 27.42 4.14
N SER A 8 -53.11 26.64 4.34
CA SER A 8 -53.39 25.43 3.57
C SER A 8 -53.81 25.81 2.16
N PHE A 9 -53.10 25.33 1.14
CA PHE A 9 -53.57 25.37 -0.25
C PHE A 9 -53.34 24.02 -0.92
N ALA A 10 -54.48 23.37 -1.13
CA ALA A 10 -54.87 22.53 -2.25
C ALA A 10 -53.76 21.90 -3.11
N ALA A 11 -53.70 20.57 -3.02
CA ALA A 11 -53.11 19.71 -4.03
C ALA A 11 -53.77 19.97 -5.40
N LEU A 12 -52.95 20.33 -6.39
CA LEU A 12 -53.30 20.22 -7.81
C LEU A 12 -52.31 19.25 -8.45
N PHE A 13 -52.80 18.03 -8.69
CA PHE A 13 -52.12 17.02 -9.49
C PHE A 13 -52.01 17.52 -10.94
N LEU A 14 -50.80 17.85 -11.37
CA LEU A 14 -50.46 17.91 -12.78
C LEU A 14 -49.49 16.78 -13.10
N LEU A 15 -50.00 15.85 -13.90
CA LEU A 15 -49.28 14.76 -14.52
C LEU A 15 -48.18 15.34 -15.41
N GLY A 16 -46.93 15.23 -14.96
CA GLY A 16 -45.74 15.58 -15.73
C GLY A 16 -44.68 14.53 -15.46
N SER A 17 -44.47 13.66 -16.43
CA SER A 17 -43.55 12.53 -16.47
C SER A 17 -42.27 12.73 -15.64
N THR A 18 -42.18 12.02 -14.51
CA THR A 18 -40.93 11.83 -13.78
C THR A 18 -40.04 10.94 -14.64
N VAL A 19 -39.09 11.56 -15.35
CA VAL A 19 -37.90 10.83 -15.77
C VAL A 19 -37.15 10.50 -14.48
N ASP A 20 -37.35 9.29 -13.97
CA ASP A 20 -36.48 8.75 -12.93
C ASP A 20 -35.08 8.71 -13.53
N ALA A 21 -34.26 9.70 -13.18
CA ALA A 21 -32.85 9.65 -13.42
C ALA A 21 -32.32 8.47 -12.59
N VAL A 22 -32.24 7.30 -13.24
CA VAL A 22 -31.50 6.15 -12.74
C VAL A 22 -30.09 6.66 -12.52
N SER A 23 -29.80 6.96 -11.27
CA SER A 23 -28.45 7.24 -10.80
C SER A 23 -27.70 5.93 -10.97
N GLN A 24 -27.09 5.75 -12.15
CA GLN A 24 -26.11 4.70 -12.35
C GLN A 24 -24.97 5.02 -11.39
N SER A 25 -25.00 4.41 -10.22
CA SER A 25 -23.85 4.32 -9.36
C SER A 25 -22.82 3.54 -10.16
N ASN A 26 -21.93 4.25 -10.85
CA ASN A 26 -20.69 3.70 -11.34
C ASN A 26 -19.91 3.25 -10.10
N SER A 27 -20.18 2.03 -9.63
CA SER A 27 -19.26 1.30 -8.79
C SER A 27 -18.05 1.03 -9.67
N GLN A 28 -17.11 1.97 -9.68
CA GLN A 28 -15.76 1.72 -10.15
C GLN A 28 -15.31 0.41 -9.50
N PRO A 29 -14.80 -0.57 -10.26
CA PRO A 29 -14.26 -1.76 -9.66
C PRO A 29 -13.20 -1.31 -8.66
N ASN A 30 -13.43 -1.63 -7.39
CA ASN A 30 -12.45 -1.44 -6.33
C ASN A 30 -11.16 -2.08 -6.84
N GLN A 31 -10.11 -1.28 -7.03
CA GLN A 31 -8.81 -1.75 -7.51
C GLN A 31 -8.14 -2.61 -6.44
N GLU A 32 -8.68 -3.80 -6.22
CA GLU A 32 -8.07 -4.90 -5.51
C GLU A 32 -7.05 -5.61 -6.43
N THR A 33 -6.27 -4.84 -7.18
CA THR A 33 -5.24 -5.31 -8.14
C THR A 33 -3.81 -5.04 -7.66
N ALA A 34 -3.68 -4.50 -6.45
CA ALA A 34 -2.45 -4.12 -5.77
C ALA A 34 -1.84 -5.26 -4.91
N LEU A 35 -2.70 -5.94 -4.17
CA LEU A 35 -2.33 -7.02 -3.25
C LEU A 35 -1.87 -8.24 -4.06
N TRP A 36 -0.63 -8.67 -3.79
CA TRP A 36 -0.10 -9.93 -4.32
C TRP A 36 -0.73 -11.12 -3.61
N ARG A 37 -0.66 -11.13 -2.27
CA ARG A 37 -1.19 -12.20 -1.41
C ARG A 37 -1.11 -11.81 0.08
N ASN A 38 -1.89 -12.47 0.93
CA ASN A 38 -1.68 -12.46 2.38
C ASN A 38 -0.91 -13.70 2.89
N VAL A 39 0.04 -13.48 3.80
CA VAL A 39 0.78 -14.51 4.54
C VAL A 39 0.53 -14.30 6.04
N GLY A 40 -0.46 -15.01 6.59
CA GLY A 40 -0.93 -14.75 7.95
C GLY A 40 -1.50 -13.34 8.07
N THR A 41 -0.96 -12.53 8.99
CA THR A 41 -1.34 -11.12 9.19
C THR A 41 -0.60 -10.15 8.27
N TRP A 42 0.31 -10.64 7.43
CA TRP A 42 1.11 -9.81 6.53
C TRP A 42 0.49 -9.77 5.14
N GLY A 43 0.35 -8.57 4.57
CA GLY A 43 0.06 -8.39 3.15
C GLY A 43 1.35 -8.26 2.36
N VAL A 44 1.41 -8.90 1.19
CA VAL A 44 2.45 -8.75 0.17
C VAL A 44 1.83 -7.98 -0.99
N ASP A 45 2.49 -6.94 -1.50
CA ASP A 45 1.95 -6.02 -2.50
C ASP A 45 3.08 -5.49 -3.41
N LYS A 46 2.74 -5.01 -4.61
CA LYS A 46 3.67 -4.56 -5.67
C LYS A 46 3.36 -3.17 -6.25
N THR A 47 2.55 -2.37 -5.56
CA THR A 47 2.08 -1.04 -6.01
C THR A 47 3.15 0.03 -6.06
N THR A 48 4.33 -0.22 -5.48
CA THR A 48 5.43 0.75 -5.49
C THR A 48 6.35 0.49 -6.66
N ASP A 49 5.94 0.97 -7.85
CA ASP A 49 6.72 0.87 -9.09
C ASP A 49 7.23 -0.56 -9.35
N TYR A 50 6.34 -1.54 -9.23
CA TYR A 50 6.65 -2.97 -9.41
C TYR A 50 7.71 -3.50 -8.42
N ARG A 51 7.93 -2.83 -7.29
CA ARG A 51 8.74 -3.33 -6.18
C ARG A 51 7.85 -3.96 -5.13
N CYS A 52 8.14 -5.23 -4.85
CA CYS A 52 7.38 -5.96 -3.86
C CYS A 52 7.75 -5.51 -2.45
N PHE A 53 6.75 -5.49 -1.58
CA PHE A 53 6.89 -5.18 -0.17
C PHE A 53 5.94 -6.01 0.66
N ILE A 54 6.26 -6.16 1.94
CA ILE A 54 5.37 -6.69 2.96
C ILE A 54 4.92 -5.57 3.88
N ALA A 55 3.68 -5.64 4.34
CA ALA A 55 3.14 -4.74 5.33
C ALA A 55 2.29 -5.49 6.35
N THR A 56 2.26 -4.97 7.57
CA THR A 56 1.34 -5.41 8.63
C THR A 56 0.81 -4.18 9.37
N LEU A 57 -0.43 -4.27 9.84
CA LEU A 57 -1.12 -3.23 10.60
C LEU A 57 -1.36 -3.73 12.03
N TYR A 58 -0.92 -2.95 13.01
CA TYR A 58 -1.11 -3.24 14.43
C TYR A 58 -2.33 -2.49 14.99
N GLU A 59 -2.79 -2.92 16.16
CA GLU A 59 -4.00 -2.42 16.83
C GLU A 59 -3.96 -0.91 17.13
N ASP A 60 -2.77 -0.35 17.33
CA ASP A 60 -2.55 1.08 17.59
C ASP A 60 -2.49 1.94 16.32
N ASN A 61 -2.82 1.36 15.16
CA ASN A 61 -2.67 1.92 13.82
C ASN A 61 -1.22 2.08 13.35
N THR A 62 -0.26 1.43 14.01
CA THR A 62 1.10 1.35 13.49
C THR A 62 1.12 0.46 12.26
N VAL A 63 1.67 0.97 11.16
CA VAL A 63 1.97 0.24 9.94
C VAL A 63 3.47 -0.02 9.92
N PHE A 64 3.83 -1.30 9.84
CA PHE A 64 5.21 -1.70 9.62
C PHE A 64 5.34 -2.30 8.23
N ARG A 65 6.36 -1.87 7.49
CA ARG A 65 6.58 -2.28 6.11
C ARG A 65 8.05 -2.53 5.85
N VAL A 66 8.32 -3.53 5.02
CA VAL A 66 9.65 -3.82 4.47
C VAL A 66 9.50 -4.06 2.98
N GLY A 67 10.38 -3.51 2.17
CA GLY A 67 10.28 -3.69 0.73
C GLY A 67 11.58 -3.40 -0.01
N PHE A 68 11.59 -3.77 -1.29
CA PHE A 68 12.69 -3.44 -2.19
C PHE A 68 12.65 -1.97 -2.58
N GLN A 69 13.83 -1.36 -2.59
CA GLN A 69 14.02 -0.01 -3.13
C GLN A 69 14.12 -0.04 -4.65
N GLY A 70 13.93 1.12 -5.27
CA GLY A 70 14.17 1.31 -6.69
C GLY A 70 15.67 1.24 -7.06
N PRO A 71 16.00 1.04 -8.34
CA PRO A 71 17.38 0.82 -8.80
C PRO A 71 18.30 2.05 -8.64
N THR A 72 17.72 3.25 -8.50
CA THR A 72 18.47 4.50 -8.28
C THR A 72 18.74 4.78 -6.80
N SER A 73 18.25 3.94 -5.90
CA SER A 73 18.47 4.06 -4.46
C SER A 73 19.87 3.55 -4.08
N ASN A 74 20.48 4.21 -3.11
CA ASN A 74 21.74 3.76 -2.51
C ASN A 74 21.55 2.58 -1.54
N SER A 75 20.31 2.17 -1.28
CA SER A 75 19.93 1.03 -0.45
C SER A 75 19.12 0.02 -1.25
N ALA A 76 19.30 -1.27 -1.00
CA ALA A 76 18.57 -2.37 -1.64
C ALA A 76 17.16 -2.56 -1.05
N LEU A 77 17.02 -2.33 0.25
CA LEU A 77 15.75 -2.45 0.97
C LEU A 77 15.43 -1.15 1.70
N TYR A 78 14.16 -1.00 2.04
CA TYR A 78 13.73 -0.06 3.05
C TYR A 78 12.90 -0.74 4.13
N VAL A 79 12.89 -0.11 5.29
CA VAL A 79 11.97 -0.35 6.38
C VAL A 79 11.18 0.93 6.60
N SER A 80 9.87 0.83 6.78
CA SER A 80 9.08 1.98 7.20
C SER A 80 8.20 1.68 8.40
N LEU A 81 8.13 2.66 9.30
CA LEU A 81 7.27 2.68 10.47
C LEU A 81 6.36 3.89 10.30
N GLY A 82 5.05 3.70 10.28
CA GLY A 82 4.10 4.80 10.17
C GLY A 82 2.96 4.63 11.15
N ASN A 83 2.32 5.72 11.53
CA ASN A 83 1.11 5.67 12.33
C ASN A 83 0.29 6.92 12.05
N VAL A 84 -1.00 6.76 11.75
CA VAL A 84 -1.90 7.88 11.43
C VAL A 84 -2.00 8.91 12.56
N ASN A 85 -1.74 8.50 13.80
CA ASN A 85 -1.81 9.35 14.98
C ASN A 85 -0.53 10.18 15.22
N TRP A 86 0.55 9.97 14.45
CA TRP A 86 1.75 10.78 14.60
C TRP A 86 1.58 12.17 14.00
N THR A 87 1.80 13.21 14.80
CA THR A 87 1.62 14.60 14.37
C THR A 87 2.92 15.36 14.15
N SER A 88 4.04 14.85 14.67
CA SER A 88 5.34 15.54 14.69
C SER A 88 6.36 15.05 13.65
N ILE A 89 5.97 14.14 12.76
CA ILE A 89 6.85 13.69 11.68
C ILE A 89 6.80 14.68 10.52
N GLU A 90 7.96 15.24 10.21
CA GLU A 90 8.18 16.22 9.15
C GLU A 90 8.82 15.54 7.94
N ALA A 91 8.26 15.75 6.75
CA ALA A 91 8.79 15.14 5.54
C ALA A 91 10.19 15.68 5.21
N GLY A 92 11.12 14.79 4.88
CA GLY A 92 12.51 15.13 4.53
C GLY A 92 13.43 15.43 5.72
N LYS A 93 12.90 15.44 6.95
CA LYS A 93 13.70 15.61 8.17
C LYS A 93 14.32 14.28 8.59
N ASP A 94 15.54 14.33 9.11
CA ASP A 94 16.24 13.15 9.62
C ASP A 94 15.93 12.90 11.11
N TYR A 95 15.88 11.61 11.45
CA TYR A 95 15.57 11.09 12.76
C TYR A 95 16.53 9.94 13.09
N ASP A 96 17.29 10.08 14.17
CA ASP A 96 18.21 9.04 14.63
C ASP A 96 17.48 7.99 15.46
N LEU A 97 17.15 6.87 14.82
CA LEU A 97 16.52 5.74 15.49
C LEU A 97 17.54 4.68 15.89
N ILE A 98 17.15 3.88 16.88
CA ILE A 98 17.80 2.62 17.18
C ILE A 98 16.76 1.52 17.01
N LEU A 99 17.02 0.60 16.08
CA LEU A 99 16.21 -0.59 15.89
C LEU A 99 16.85 -1.74 16.66
N GLN A 100 16.11 -2.32 17.59
CA GLN A 100 16.57 -3.43 18.41
C GLN A 100 15.67 -4.64 18.19
N ILE A 101 16.26 -5.72 17.70
CA ILE A 101 15.54 -6.97 17.43
C ILE A 101 15.74 -7.90 18.62
N ASP A 102 14.63 -8.34 19.23
CA ASP A 102 14.62 -9.07 20.50
C ASP A 102 15.52 -8.41 21.56
N ASN A 103 16.52 -9.14 22.06
CA ASN A 103 17.49 -8.67 23.06
C ASN A 103 18.90 -8.48 22.48
N GLU A 104 19.02 -8.39 21.16
CA GLU A 104 20.30 -8.13 20.49
C GLU A 104 20.75 -6.67 20.68
N ALA A 105 21.99 -6.38 20.26
CA ALA A 105 22.47 -5.01 20.20
C ALA A 105 21.59 -4.17 19.25
N GLY A 106 21.32 -2.92 19.63
CA GLY A 106 20.55 -1.99 18.82
C GLY A 106 21.37 -1.50 17.62
N TRP A 107 20.70 -1.38 16.47
CA TRP A 107 21.27 -0.90 15.22
C TRP A 107 20.97 0.59 15.05
N PRO A 108 22.01 1.45 14.95
CA PRO A 108 21.83 2.83 14.51
C PRO A 108 21.18 2.83 13.13
N SER A 109 20.00 3.44 13.04
CA SER A 109 19.14 3.37 11.87
C SER A 109 18.63 4.77 11.55
N PRO A 110 19.44 5.61 10.87
CA PRO A 110 19.00 6.91 10.41
C PRO A 110 17.75 6.76 9.55
N ALA A 111 16.70 7.50 9.90
CA ALA A 111 15.44 7.49 9.19
C ALA A 111 15.12 8.89 8.67
N THR A 112 14.44 8.95 7.53
CA THR A 112 13.91 10.20 7.01
C THR A 112 12.39 10.21 7.15
N GLY A 113 11.83 11.33 7.55
CA GLY A 113 10.38 11.52 7.61
C GLY A 113 9.77 11.51 6.21
N PHE A 114 8.65 10.81 6.08
CA PHE A 114 7.93 10.60 4.82
C PHE A 114 6.42 10.61 5.04
N ARG A 115 5.64 10.69 3.94
CA ARG A 115 4.17 10.62 3.96
C ARG A 115 3.70 9.59 2.93
N PHE A 116 3.10 8.51 3.39
CA PHE A 116 2.37 7.57 2.55
C PHE A 116 0.88 7.97 2.53
N GLY A 117 0.51 8.80 1.55
CA GLY A 117 -0.81 9.44 1.56
C GLY A 117 -0.97 10.32 2.81
N SER A 118 -1.99 10.06 3.63
CA SER A 118 -2.20 10.76 4.90
C SER A 118 -1.33 10.24 6.05
N ILE A 119 -0.70 9.07 5.92
CA ILE A 119 0.03 8.42 7.01
C ILE A 119 1.46 8.99 7.11
N PRO A 120 1.81 9.67 8.22
CA PRO A 120 3.19 10.03 8.53
C PRO A 120 4.01 8.76 8.81
N ALA A 121 5.22 8.71 8.27
CA ALA A 121 6.12 7.58 8.42
C ALA A 121 7.58 8.00 8.57
N LEU A 122 8.36 7.12 9.18
CA LEU A 122 9.81 7.14 9.20
C LEU A 122 10.29 6.04 8.26
N VAL A 123 11.18 6.38 7.32
CA VAL A 123 11.72 5.44 6.32
C VAL A 123 13.22 5.31 6.51
N ILE A 124 13.68 4.06 6.63
CA ILE A 124 15.08 3.69 6.81
C ILE A 124 15.51 2.94 5.55
N GLY A 125 16.55 3.41 4.87
CA GLY A 125 17.21 2.64 3.81
C GLY A 125 18.28 1.71 4.40
N THR A 126 18.37 0.47 3.93
CA THR A 126 19.40 -0.46 4.40
C THR A 126 19.93 -1.38 3.29
N ASN A 127 21.23 -1.66 3.37
CA ASN A 127 21.94 -2.71 2.64
C ASN A 127 22.43 -3.83 3.57
N GLN A 128 22.15 -3.70 4.88
CA GLN A 128 22.72 -4.59 5.89
C GLN A 128 21.96 -5.90 5.90
N THR A 129 22.55 -6.93 5.29
CA THR A 129 22.00 -8.29 5.27
C THR A 129 21.78 -8.85 6.67
N GLY A 130 22.68 -8.55 7.61
CA GLY A 130 22.55 -8.99 9.01
C GLY A 130 21.30 -8.46 9.72
N PHE A 131 20.85 -7.25 9.40
CA PHE A 131 19.60 -6.70 9.93
C PHE A 131 18.38 -7.46 9.37
N VAL A 132 18.39 -7.74 8.07
CA VAL A 132 17.33 -8.51 7.39
C VAL A 132 17.26 -9.93 7.93
N ASP A 133 18.42 -10.58 8.11
CA ASP A 133 18.52 -11.92 8.68
C ASP A 133 17.94 -11.99 10.10
N GLN A 134 18.18 -10.95 10.92
CA GLN A 134 17.56 -10.85 12.23
C GLN A 134 16.05 -10.65 12.12
N LEU A 135 15.57 -9.80 11.21
CA LEU A 135 14.15 -9.57 10.99
C LEU A 135 13.40 -10.87 10.57
N MET A 136 14.08 -11.75 9.84
CA MET A 136 13.56 -13.06 9.43
C MET A 136 13.49 -14.07 10.58
N ARG A 137 14.39 -14.03 11.55
CA ARG A 137 14.55 -15.13 12.54
C ARG A 137 13.93 -14.84 13.90
N LYS A 138 13.61 -13.59 14.18
CA LYS A 138 13.38 -13.08 15.54
C LYS A 138 11.93 -12.65 15.76
N HIS A 139 11.54 -12.41 17.01
CA HIS A 139 10.13 -12.33 17.40
C HIS A 139 9.61 -10.92 17.65
N SER A 140 10.48 -9.96 17.93
CA SER A 140 10.11 -8.60 18.32
C SER A 140 11.05 -7.53 17.78
N LEU A 141 10.50 -6.36 17.49
CA LEU A 141 11.21 -5.15 17.09
C LEU A 141 10.89 -4.03 18.07
N ARG A 142 11.89 -3.56 18.81
CA ARG A 142 11.84 -2.34 19.60
C ARG A 142 12.46 -1.19 18.81
N VAL A 143 11.79 -0.05 18.81
CA VAL A 143 12.30 1.16 18.16
C VAL A 143 12.50 2.22 19.22
N LEU A 144 13.71 2.75 19.30
CA LEU A 144 14.05 3.82 20.23
C LEU A 144 14.35 5.11 19.46
N PHE A 145 13.91 6.23 20.03
CA PHE A 145 14.22 7.58 19.57
C PHE A 145 14.58 8.43 20.79
N ASN A 146 15.72 9.12 20.75
CA ASN A 146 16.24 9.89 21.89
C ASN A 146 16.29 9.09 23.21
N GLY A 147 16.71 7.83 23.13
CA GLY A 147 16.81 6.92 24.28
C GLY A 147 15.48 6.42 24.84
N ARG A 148 14.34 6.80 24.25
CA ARG A 148 13.01 6.34 24.66
C ARG A 148 12.47 5.33 23.66
N GLN A 149 11.90 4.23 24.16
CA GLN A 149 11.18 3.29 23.31
C GLN A 149 9.88 3.94 22.81
N ILE A 150 9.74 4.04 21.49
CA ILE A 150 8.55 4.59 20.83
C ILE A 150 7.64 3.50 20.27
N LEU A 151 8.18 2.30 19.97
CA LEU A 151 7.43 1.15 19.47
C LEU A 151 7.98 -0.16 20.03
N ASN A 152 7.11 -1.16 20.15
CA ASN A 152 7.45 -2.56 20.41
C ASN A 152 6.50 -3.46 19.61
N LEU A 153 7.00 -4.01 18.51
CA LEU A 153 6.21 -4.70 17.50
C LEU A 153 6.52 -6.19 17.51
N SER A 154 5.51 -7.05 17.39
CA SER A 154 5.74 -8.47 17.14
C SER A 154 6.08 -8.68 15.66
N LEU A 155 7.12 -9.47 15.39
CA LEU A 155 7.53 -9.89 14.05
C LEU A 155 7.03 -11.28 13.69
N ARG A 156 6.03 -11.81 14.42
CA ARG A 156 5.49 -13.15 14.12
C ARG A 156 5.04 -13.24 12.66
N GLY A 157 5.50 -14.27 11.95
CA GLY A 157 5.20 -14.50 10.54
C GLY A 157 6.03 -13.67 9.55
N SER A 158 6.95 -12.82 10.01
CA SER A 158 7.81 -12.01 9.13
C SER A 158 8.66 -12.88 8.19
N ASN A 159 9.13 -14.04 8.65
CA ASN A 159 9.94 -14.96 7.85
C ASN A 159 9.23 -15.39 6.56
N ASP A 160 8.02 -15.91 6.71
CA ASP A 160 7.24 -16.43 5.59
C ASP A 160 6.80 -15.29 4.66
N ALA A 161 6.48 -14.13 5.24
CA ALA A 161 6.17 -12.93 4.48
C ALA A 161 7.36 -12.43 3.65
N LEU A 162 8.57 -12.38 4.23
CA LEU A 162 9.79 -11.98 3.54
C LEU A 162 10.17 -12.99 2.43
N ALA A 163 9.97 -14.29 2.67
CA ALA A 163 10.15 -15.30 1.64
C ALA A 163 9.18 -15.10 0.46
N GLU A 164 7.90 -14.82 0.75
CA GLU A 164 6.92 -14.51 -0.30
C GLU A 164 7.20 -13.17 -1.00
N MET A 165 7.74 -12.17 -0.29
CA MET A 165 8.19 -10.91 -0.89
C MET A 165 9.28 -11.14 -1.94
N ALA A 166 10.26 -11.99 -1.62
CA ALA A 166 11.32 -12.35 -2.55
C ALA A 166 10.76 -13.12 -3.76
N ASN A 167 9.82 -14.04 -3.53
CA ASN A 167 9.11 -14.74 -4.61
C ASN A 167 8.33 -13.77 -5.52
N CYS A 168 7.61 -12.82 -4.93
CA CYS A 168 6.92 -11.75 -5.65
C CYS A 168 7.91 -10.98 -6.53
N GLN A 169 9.04 -10.55 -5.96
CA GLN A 169 10.03 -9.76 -6.71
C GLN A 169 10.63 -10.57 -7.86
N ASN A 170 10.96 -11.85 -7.66
CA ASN A 170 11.47 -12.72 -8.71
C ASN A 170 10.49 -12.85 -9.89
N GLN A 171 9.19 -12.95 -9.62
CA GLN A 171 8.17 -13.05 -10.67
C GLN A 171 7.97 -11.74 -11.42
N VAL A 172 8.02 -10.61 -10.70
CA VAL A 172 7.94 -9.30 -11.30
C VAL A 172 9.17 -9.02 -12.17
N ASP A 173 10.37 -9.32 -11.70
CA ASP A 173 11.61 -9.17 -12.46
C ASP A 173 11.61 -10.06 -13.71
N ALA A 174 11.16 -11.32 -13.59
CA ALA A 174 11.01 -12.21 -14.74
C ALA A 174 9.99 -11.69 -15.77
N TYR A 175 8.93 -11.02 -15.33
CA TYR A 175 7.95 -10.40 -16.23
C TYR A 175 8.51 -9.16 -16.92
N LEU A 176 9.21 -8.30 -16.18
CA LEU A 176 9.81 -7.08 -16.74
C LEU A 176 10.96 -7.40 -17.69
N GLY A 177 11.83 -8.35 -17.34
CA GLY A 177 12.90 -8.82 -18.24
C GLY A 177 12.38 -9.48 -19.52
N ARG A 178 11.13 -9.98 -19.53
CA ARG A 178 10.45 -10.46 -20.75
C ARG A 178 9.92 -9.33 -21.64
N LYS A 179 9.74 -8.10 -21.14
CA LYS A 179 9.30 -6.97 -21.98
C LYS A 179 10.39 -6.47 -22.92
N ASP A 180 11.66 -6.70 -22.60
CA ASP A 180 12.79 -6.35 -23.47
C ASP A 180 12.96 -7.34 -24.64
N GLY A 181 12.32 -8.51 -24.59
CA GLY A 181 12.13 -9.38 -25.74
C GLY A 181 10.78 -9.06 -26.37
N VAL A 182 10.76 -8.69 -27.66
CA VAL A 182 9.53 -8.40 -28.43
C VAL A 182 8.45 -9.45 -28.10
N PRO A 183 7.39 -9.08 -27.37
CA PRO A 183 6.28 -9.99 -27.17
C PRO A 183 5.62 -10.16 -28.53
N THR A 184 5.65 -11.37 -29.10
CA THR A 184 4.70 -11.71 -30.16
C THR A 184 3.33 -11.57 -29.54
N ASP A 185 2.65 -10.47 -29.84
CA ASP A 185 1.29 -10.24 -29.39
C ASP A 185 0.43 -11.44 -29.83
N PRO A 186 -0.12 -12.24 -28.89
CA PRO A 186 -0.92 -13.40 -29.22
C PRO A 186 -2.25 -13.03 -29.90
N PHE A 187 -2.59 -11.72 -29.94
CA PHE A 187 -3.72 -11.17 -30.66
C PHE A 187 -3.34 -10.51 -31.99
N ALA A 188 -2.06 -10.41 -32.36
CA ALA A 188 -1.63 -9.83 -33.64
C ALA A 188 -2.06 -10.65 -34.87
N GLY A 189 -2.54 -11.88 -34.67
CA GLY A 189 -3.17 -12.69 -35.72
C GLY A 189 -4.69 -12.48 -35.89
N ALA A 190 -5.34 -11.75 -34.98
CA ALA A 190 -6.78 -11.49 -35.05
C ALA A 190 -7.05 -10.23 -35.88
N VAL A 191 -6.75 -10.31 -37.19
CA VAL A 191 -7.29 -9.33 -38.14
C VAL A 191 -8.81 -9.54 -38.13
N ALA A 192 -9.51 -8.62 -37.46
CA ALA A 192 -10.96 -8.59 -37.44
C ALA A 192 -11.48 -8.51 -38.88
N SER A 193 -11.93 -9.64 -39.43
CA SER A 193 -12.92 -9.59 -40.49
C SER A 193 -14.17 -8.98 -39.85
N PRO A 194 -14.75 -7.88 -40.39
CA PRO A 194 -15.97 -7.30 -39.84
C PRO A 194 -17.05 -8.39 -39.86
N SER A 195 -17.42 -8.89 -38.68
CA SER A 195 -18.56 -9.80 -38.58
C SER A 195 -19.81 -8.96 -38.80
N PRO A 196 -20.72 -9.29 -39.74
CA PRO A 196 -21.95 -8.52 -39.99
C PRO A 196 -22.97 -8.54 -38.83
N LYS A 197 -22.57 -8.98 -37.63
CA LYS A 197 -23.40 -9.11 -36.42
C LYS A 197 -22.65 -8.63 -35.18
N ASP A 198 -22.11 -7.43 -35.22
CA ASP A 198 -21.70 -6.72 -34.01
C ASP A 198 -22.95 -6.05 -33.40
N PRO A 199 -23.41 -6.46 -32.20
CA PRO A 199 -24.56 -5.84 -31.54
C PRO A 199 -24.27 -4.46 -30.92
N PHE A 200 -23.04 -3.93 -31.04
CA PHE A 200 -22.65 -2.61 -30.54
C PHE A 200 -22.23 -1.61 -31.63
N ALA A 201 -22.30 -2.00 -32.91
CA ALA A 201 -22.16 -1.08 -34.02
C ALA A 201 -23.49 -0.33 -34.24
N ASN A 202 -23.54 0.94 -33.83
CA ASN A 202 -24.55 1.92 -34.25
C ASN A 202 -23.98 2.82 -35.34
#